data_AF-A0A0N5AL30-F1
#
_entry.id   AF-A0A0N5AL30-F1
#
_cell.length_a   1.000
_cell.length_b   1.000
_cell.length_c   1.000
_cell.angle_alpha   90.00
_cell.angle_beta   90.00
_cell.angle_gamma   90.00
#
_symmetry.space_group_name_H-M   'P 1'
#
loop_
_entity.id
_entity.type
_entity.pdbx_description
1 polymer ?
#
loop_
_entity_poly.entity_id
_entity_poly.type
_entity_poly.pdbx_seq_one_letter_code
_entity_poly.pdbx_strand_id
1 'polypeptide(L)'
;MMNDKQLRRVIASLSLLAKTGDVPIDALGVLSVCPGEKLADHLHQKWLSDESFYRLPAIILEHLHKYNVFKMCSISTVQYKQADESDGNLMSCCLMHLLSDFRARETIRKASSLMFRNSVKVLTELYAVYRRIDEVLSECLIVPVFASLQMLAEKEASEEDVQVWIIMLLDPENLLCPVTMKLLG
;
A
#
# COMPACT_ATOMS: atom_id res chain seq x y z
N MET A 1 16.17 -14.94 -11.71
CA MET A 1 15.27 -13.77 -11.54
C MET A 1 13.90 -14.08 -12.10
N MET A 2 12.84 -13.71 -11.40
CA MET A 2 11.46 -13.85 -11.89
C MET A 2 11.19 -12.83 -13.02
N ASN A 3 10.62 -13.27 -14.14
CA ASN A 3 10.29 -12.37 -15.25
C ASN A 3 8.92 -11.69 -15.06
N ASP A 4 8.62 -10.66 -15.86
CA ASP A 4 7.38 -9.87 -15.73
C ASP A 4 6.09 -10.68 -15.86
N LYS A 5 6.10 -11.70 -16.72
CA LYS A 5 4.92 -12.56 -16.92
C LYS A 5 4.67 -13.43 -15.70
N GLN A 6 5.74 -13.94 -15.07
CA GLN A 6 5.66 -14.71 -13.83
C GLN A 6 5.21 -13.81 -12.68
N LEU A 7 5.77 -12.61 -12.54
CA LEU A 7 5.38 -11.67 -11.49
C LEU A 7 3.91 -11.29 -11.56
N ARG A 8 3.40 -10.93 -12.74
CA ARG A 8 1.96 -10.65 -12.93
C ARG A 8 1.07 -11.83 -12.54
N ARG A 9 1.50 -13.05 -12.86
CA ARG A 9 0.76 -14.28 -12.50
C ARG A 9 0.73 -14.51 -11.00
N VAL A 10 1.86 -14.30 -10.31
CA VAL A 10 1.92 -14.40 -8.86
C VAL A 10 1.01 -13.37 -8.22
N ILE A 11 1.11 -12.09 -8.60
CA ILE A 11 0.25 -11.02 -8.07
C ILE A 11 -1.24 -11.32 -8.33
N ALA A 12 -1.59 -11.80 -9.53
CA ALA A 12 -2.96 -12.18 -9.83
C ALA A 12 -3.46 -13.35 -8.96
N SER A 13 -2.60 -14.34 -8.71
CA SER A 13 -2.94 -15.48 -7.84
C SER A 13 -3.11 -15.05 -6.39
N LEU A 14 -2.22 -14.19 -5.89
CA LEU A 14 -2.34 -13.60 -4.55
C LEU A 14 -3.61 -12.75 -4.43
N SER A 15 -3.98 -12.01 -5.47
CA SER A 15 -5.24 -11.23 -5.51
C SER A 15 -6.46 -12.14 -5.38
N LEU A 16 -6.43 -13.32 -6.02
CA LEU A 16 -7.51 -14.30 -5.92
C LEU A 16 -7.59 -14.91 -4.52
N LEU A 17 -6.43 -15.26 -3.93
CA LEU A 17 -6.36 -15.81 -2.58
C LEU A 17 -6.81 -14.79 -1.52
N ALA A 18 -6.45 -13.52 -1.68
CA ALA A 18 -6.88 -12.44 -0.79
C ALA A 18 -8.42 -12.29 -0.75
N LYS A 19 -9.12 -12.61 -1.86
CA LYS A 19 -10.59 -12.62 -1.90
C LYS A 19 -11.21 -13.77 -1.11
N THR A 20 -10.47 -14.85 -0.89
CA THR A 20 -10.96 -16.06 -0.20
C THR A 20 -10.74 -16.04 1.31
N GLY A 21 -10.12 -14.99 1.85
CA GLY A 21 -9.97 -14.77 3.29
C GLY A 21 -8.51 -14.58 3.68
N ASP A 22 -7.67 -15.60 3.46
CA ASP A 22 -6.27 -15.57 3.90
C ASP A 22 -5.31 -15.77 2.74
N VAL A 23 -4.32 -14.87 2.63
CA VAL A 23 -3.18 -15.06 1.74
C VAL A 23 -2.15 -15.90 2.48
N PRO A 24 -1.81 -17.12 2.01
CA PRO A 24 -0.80 -17.94 2.64
C PRO A 24 0.54 -17.19 2.70
N ILE A 25 1.13 -17.12 3.90
CA ILE A 25 2.41 -16.44 4.15
C ILE A 25 3.51 -16.96 3.21
N ASP A 26 3.53 -18.26 2.94
CA ASP A 26 4.49 -18.90 2.03
C ASP A 26 4.34 -18.40 0.57
N ALA A 27 3.14 -18.01 0.16
CA ALA A 27 2.89 -17.45 -1.16
C ALA A 27 3.45 -16.03 -1.30
N LEU A 28 3.51 -15.26 -0.20
CA LEU A 28 4.13 -13.94 -0.15
C LEU A 28 5.67 -14.03 -0.17
N GLY A 29 6.24 -15.07 0.44
CA GLY A 29 7.69 -15.30 0.47
C GLY A 29 8.33 -15.39 -0.92
N VAL A 30 7.58 -15.84 -1.94
CA VAL A 30 8.03 -15.88 -3.35
C VAL A 30 8.34 -14.48 -3.90
N LEU A 31 7.77 -13.42 -3.32
CA LEU A 31 8.02 -12.04 -3.75
C LEU A 31 9.37 -11.51 -3.25
N SER A 32 9.97 -12.11 -2.22
CA SER A 32 11.26 -11.68 -1.65
C SER A 32 12.43 -11.76 -2.63
N VAL A 33 12.32 -12.56 -3.69
CA VAL A 33 13.36 -12.69 -4.73
C VAL A 33 13.19 -11.68 -5.88
N CYS A 34 12.20 -10.79 -5.80
CA CYS A 34 11.95 -9.76 -6.81
C CYS A 34 12.63 -8.44 -6.44
N PRO A 35 13.19 -7.70 -7.42
CA PRO A 35 13.62 -6.33 -7.18
C PRO A 35 12.46 -5.46 -6.69
N GLY A 36 12.69 -4.67 -5.63
CA GLY A 36 11.67 -3.86 -4.98
C GLY A 36 10.96 -2.89 -5.92
N GLU A 37 11.71 -2.14 -6.72
CA GLU A 37 11.18 -1.23 -7.75
C GLU A 37 10.22 -1.95 -8.71
N LYS A 38 10.66 -3.09 -9.25
CA LYS A 38 9.85 -3.88 -10.18
C LYS A 38 8.58 -4.39 -9.52
N LEU A 39 8.65 -4.84 -8.28
CA LEU A 39 7.46 -5.25 -7.54
C LEU A 39 6.52 -4.05 -7.32
N ALA A 40 7.05 -2.90 -6.90
CA ALA A 40 6.29 -1.68 -6.67
C ALA A 40 5.52 -1.24 -7.92
N ASP A 41 6.13 -1.28 -9.10
CA ASP A 41 5.47 -0.91 -10.36
C ASP A 41 4.31 -1.84 -10.72
N HIS A 42 4.48 -3.14 -10.51
CA HIS A 42 3.39 -4.09 -10.77
C HIS A 42 2.27 -3.96 -9.73
N LEU A 43 2.60 -3.66 -8.46
CA LEU A 43 1.61 -3.31 -7.45
C LEU A 43 0.86 -2.03 -7.82
N HIS A 44 1.57 -0.99 -8.29
CA HIS A 44 1.01 0.29 -8.75
C HIS A 44 -0.03 0.09 -9.86
N GLN A 45 0.35 -0.61 -10.92
CA GLN A 45 -0.54 -0.88 -12.04
C GLN A 45 -1.81 -1.60 -11.59
N LYS A 46 -1.67 -2.58 -10.68
CA LYS A 46 -2.80 -3.37 -10.18
C LYS A 46 -3.66 -2.55 -9.21
N TRP A 47 -3.06 -1.73 -8.36
CA TRP A 47 -3.80 -0.90 -7.42
C TRP A 47 -4.71 0.11 -8.12
N LEU A 48 -4.31 0.65 -9.28
CA LEU A 48 -5.14 1.64 -9.97
C LEU A 48 -6.30 0.96 -10.71
N SER A 49 -6.10 -0.28 -11.17
CA SER A 49 -7.00 -0.96 -12.08
C SER A 49 -7.99 -1.93 -11.43
N ASP A 50 -7.72 -2.43 -10.22
CA ASP A 50 -8.54 -3.45 -9.56
C ASP A 50 -9.07 -2.97 -8.21
N GLU A 51 -10.39 -2.77 -8.15
CA GLU A 51 -11.07 -2.27 -6.96
C GLU A 51 -10.87 -3.13 -5.71
N SER A 52 -10.67 -4.44 -5.90
CA SER A 52 -10.53 -5.40 -4.81
C SER A 52 -9.08 -5.60 -4.35
N PHE A 53 -8.12 -4.98 -5.02
CA PHE A 53 -6.69 -5.18 -4.78
C PHE A 53 -6.14 -4.31 -3.64
N TYR A 54 -6.91 -3.36 -3.12
CA TYR A 54 -6.37 -2.25 -2.33
C TYR A 54 -5.65 -2.65 -1.03
N ARG A 55 -6.03 -3.76 -0.39
CA ARG A 55 -5.38 -4.27 0.84
C ARG A 55 -4.08 -5.03 0.60
N LEU A 56 -3.95 -5.66 -0.57
CA LEU A 56 -2.86 -6.59 -0.82
C LEU A 56 -1.47 -5.94 -0.84
N PRO A 57 -1.27 -4.72 -1.39
CA PRO A 57 -0.01 -3.99 -1.26
C PRO A 57 0.45 -3.82 0.19
N ALA A 58 -0.47 -3.48 1.10
CA ALA A 58 -0.18 -3.31 2.52
C ALA A 58 0.25 -4.63 3.17
N ILE A 59 -0.47 -5.72 2.89
CA ILE A 59 -0.13 -7.07 3.37
C ILE A 59 1.26 -7.51 2.87
N ILE A 60 1.56 -7.31 1.58
CA ILE A 60 2.85 -7.67 0.98
C ILE A 60 3.98 -6.87 1.64
N LEU A 61 3.82 -5.55 1.76
CA LEU A 61 4.85 -4.65 2.28
C LEU A 61 5.13 -4.94 3.76
N GLU A 62 4.09 -5.14 4.57
CA GLU A 62 4.24 -5.51 5.98
C GLU A 62 4.90 -6.89 6.15
N HIS A 63 4.53 -7.87 5.33
CA HIS A 63 5.12 -9.21 5.39
C HIS A 63 6.61 -9.21 5.03
N LEU A 64 6.96 -8.59 3.90
CA LEU A 64 8.35 -8.55 3.43
C LEU A 64 9.26 -7.77 4.38
N HIS A 65 8.77 -6.66 4.94
CA HIS A 65 9.49 -5.93 5.97
C HIS A 65 9.80 -6.80 7.20
N LYS A 66 8.79 -7.51 7.75
CA LYS A 66 8.99 -8.42 8.89
C LYS A 66 9.94 -9.57 8.57
N TYR A 67 9.82 -10.17 7.39
CA TYR A 67 10.67 -11.28 6.95
C TYR A 67 12.15 -10.87 6.90
N ASN A 68 12.44 -9.69 6.36
CA ASN A 68 13.81 -9.22 6.22
C ASN A 68 14.41 -8.70 7.54
N VAL A 69 13.62 -8.05 8.39
CA VAL A 69 14.05 -7.72 9.76
C VAL A 69 14.43 -9.00 10.53
N PHE A 70 13.60 -10.05 10.45
CA PHE A 70 13.90 -11.34 11.08
C PHE A 70 15.18 -11.98 10.52
N LYS A 71 15.38 -11.95 9.20
CA LYS A 71 16.60 -12.46 8.55
C LYS A 71 17.85 -11.69 9.01
N MET A 72 17.77 -10.37 9.20
CA MET A 72 18.88 -9.57 9.74
C MET A 72 19.17 -9.90 11.21
N CYS A 73 18.15 -10.05 12.06
CA CYS A 73 18.35 -10.41 13.48
C CYS A 73 18.85 -11.84 13.70
N SER A 74 18.58 -12.76 12.76
CA SER A 74 19.01 -14.16 12.83
C SER A 74 20.50 -14.38 12.48
N ILE A 75 21.16 -13.37 11.91
CA ILE A 75 22.54 -13.44 11.45
C ILE A 75 23.42 -12.61 12.39
N SER A 76 23.86 -13.20 13.50
CA SER A 76 24.79 -12.61 14.46
C SER A 76 26.24 -12.55 13.96
N THR A 77 26.50 -12.69 12.66
CA THR A 77 27.84 -12.71 12.09
C THR A 77 28.06 -11.54 11.16
N VAL A 78 28.96 -10.66 11.62
CA VAL A 78 29.68 -9.61 10.90
C VAL A 78 30.16 -10.12 9.54
N GLN A 79 29.32 -9.99 8.52
CA GLN A 79 29.71 -9.83 7.13
C GLN A 79 28.72 -8.84 6.53
N TYR A 80 29.18 -7.62 6.28
CA TYR A 80 28.56 -6.66 5.35
C TYR A 80 28.58 -7.26 3.93
N LYS A 81 27.87 -8.38 3.71
CA LYS A 81 27.37 -8.70 2.38
C LYS A 81 26.18 -7.78 2.19
N GLN A 82 26.27 -6.90 1.20
CA GLN A 82 25.22 -5.98 0.75
C GLN A 82 23.86 -6.43 1.26
N ALA A 83 23.28 -5.68 2.19
CA ALA A 83 21.85 -5.78 2.46
C ALA A 83 21.20 -5.72 1.07
N ASP A 84 20.57 -6.81 0.65
CA ASP A 84 19.91 -6.89 -0.66
C ASP A 84 19.09 -5.61 -0.82
N GLU A 85 19.52 -4.72 -1.73
CA GLU A 85 18.96 -3.37 -1.95
C GLU A 85 17.44 -3.38 -2.20
N SER A 86 16.85 -4.56 -2.36
CA SER A 86 15.43 -4.84 -2.55
C SER A 86 14.48 -4.20 -1.53
N ASP A 87 14.87 -4.07 -0.26
CA ASP A 87 13.91 -3.83 0.83
C ASP A 87 13.62 -2.35 1.08
N GLY A 88 14.69 -1.56 1.21
CA GLY A 88 14.59 -0.10 1.20
C GLY A 88 14.05 0.41 -0.14
N ASN A 89 14.26 -0.33 -1.23
CA ASN A 89 13.75 0.00 -2.55
C ASN A 89 12.22 -0.21 -2.65
N LEU A 90 11.65 -1.31 -2.16
CA LEU A 90 10.19 -1.52 -2.26
C LEU A 90 9.41 -0.45 -1.48
N MET A 91 9.76 -0.21 -0.21
CA MET A 91 9.04 0.78 0.60
C MET A 91 9.20 2.20 0.05
N SER A 92 10.39 2.59 -0.40
CA SER A 92 10.58 3.93 -0.99
C SER A 92 9.86 4.06 -2.33
N CYS A 93 9.88 3.05 -3.19
CA CYS A 93 9.14 3.05 -4.45
C CYS A 93 7.62 3.12 -4.24
N CYS A 94 7.06 2.32 -3.33
CA CYS A 94 5.63 2.42 -2.98
C CYS A 94 5.27 3.81 -2.45
N LEU A 95 6.13 4.40 -1.60
CA LEU A 95 5.91 5.76 -1.08
C LEU A 95 5.95 6.81 -2.20
N MET A 96 6.91 6.71 -3.11
CA MET A 96 6.99 7.61 -4.28
C MET A 96 5.74 7.52 -5.13
N HIS A 97 5.25 6.30 -5.38
CA HIS A 97 4.02 6.06 -6.12
C HIS A 97 2.79 6.66 -5.42
N LEU A 98 2.65 6.49 -4.10
CA LEU A 98 1.57 7.12 -3.32
C LEU A 98 1.58 8.64 -3.42
N LEU A 99 2.75 9.25 -3.23
CA LEU A 99 2.90 10.70 -3.31
C LEU A 99 2.69 11.22 -4.73
N SER A 100 3.07 10.46 -5.75
CA SER A 100 2.81 10.75 -7.15
C SER A 100 1.30 10.75 -7.45
N ASP A 101 0.60 9.69 -7.04
CA ASP A 101 -0.85 9.58 -7.20
C ASP A 101 -1.58 10.71 -6.46
N PHE A 102 -1.15 11.06 -5.25
CA PHE A 102 -1.71 12.19 -4.52
C PHE A 102 -1.49 13.54 -5.22
N ARG A 103 -0.28 13.80 -5.76
CA ARG A 103 0.00 15.01 -6.52
C ARG A 103 -0.85 15.09 -7.79
N ALA A 104 -1.10 13.95 -8.42
CA ALA A 104 -1.90 13.83 -9.65
C ALA A 104 -3.41 13.57 -9.40
N ARG A 105 -3.87 13.59 -8.14
CA ARG A 105 -5.21 13.11 -7.74
C ARG A 105 -6.37 13.69 -8.53
N GLU A 106 -6.33 14.99 -8.84
CA GLU A 106 -7.35 15.66 -9.65
C GLU A 106 -7.39 15.12 -11.07
N THR A 107 -6.22 14.92 -11.68
CA THR A 107 -6.08 14.34 -13.02
C THR A 107 -6.55 12.89 -13.02
N ILE A 108 -6.18 12.10 -12.01
CA ILE A 108 -6.63 10.71 -11.87
C ILE A 108 -8.16 10.66 -11.73
N ARG A 109 -8.75 11.48 -10.85
CA ARG A 109 -10.21 11.53 -10.62
C ARG A 109 -10.97 11.90 -11.89
N LYS A 110 -10.47 12.87 -12.66
CA LYS A 110 -11.05 13.27 -13.95
C LYS A 110 -10.93 12.18 -15.02
N ALA A 111 -9.81 11.45 -15.04
CA ALA A 111 -9.61 10.36 -15.99
C ALA A 111 -10.45 9.11 -15.65
N SER A 112 -10.53 8.78 -14.36
CA SER A 112 -11.31 7.65 -13.84
C SER A 112 -11.56 7.79 -12.34
N SER A 113 -12.83 7.99 -11.97
CA SER A 113 -13.24 8.02 -10.56
C SER A 113 -12.92 6.71 -9.84
N LEU A 114 -12.94 5.58 -10.56
CA LEU A 114 -12.53 4.27 -10.02
C LEU A 114 -11.05 4.28 -9.63
N MET A 115 -10.16 4.74 -10.52
CA MET A 115 -8.72 4.81 -10.23
C MET A 115 -8.46 5.72 -9.02
N PHE A 116 -9.16 6.84 -8.94
CA PHE A 116 -9.07 7.73 -7.78
C PHE A 116 -9.49 7.03 -6.50
N ARG A 117 -10.68 6.43 -6.44
CA ARG A 117 -11.15 5.68 -5.26
C ARG A 117 -10.15 4.60 -4.85
N ASN A 118 -9.62 3.84 -5.80
CA ASN A 118 -8.63 2.81 -5.52
C ASN A 118 -7.33 3.40 -4.96
N SER A 119 -6.85 4.52 -5.51
CA SER A 119 -5.66 5.21 -5.00
C SER A 119 -5.86 5.70 -3.56
N VAL A 120 -7.06 6.19 -3.21
CA VAL A 120 -7.38 6.61 -1.84
C VAL A 120 -7.39 5.40 -0.91
N LYS A 121 -8.04 4.30 -1.31
CA LYS A 121 -8.06 3.05 -0.52
C LYS A 121 -6.63 2.57 -0.21
N VAL A 122 -5.77 2.51 -1.22
CA VAL A 122 -4.37 2.05 -1.05
C VAL A 122 -3.54 3.02 -0.22
N LEU A 123 -3.71 4.33 -0.43
CA LEU A 123 -3.05 5.35 0.38
C LEU A 123 -3.38 5.18 1.87
N THR A 124 -4.63 4.92 2.18
CA THR A 124 -5.09 4.72 3.55
C THR A 124 -4.55 3.42 4.16
N GLU A 125 -4.61 2.30 3.45
CA GLU A 125 -4.07 1.01 3.90
C GLU A 125 -2.54 1.07 4.14
N LEU A 126 -1.81 1.66 3.18
CA LEU A 126 -0.36 1.79 3.30
C LEU A 126 0.04 2.80 4.39
N TYR A 127 -0.73 3.87 4.61
CA TYR A 127 -0.48 4.77 5.75
C TYR A 127 -0.45 4.01 7.08
N ALA A 128 -1.40 3.10 7.29
CA ALA A 128 -1.43 2.28 8.51
C ALA A 128 -0.17 1.40 8.63
N VAL A 129 0.31 0.82 7.53
CA VAL A 129 1.55 0.04 7.51
C VAL A 129 2.78 0.90 7.77
N TYR A 130 2.93 2.04 7.07
CA TYR A 130 4.05 2.96 7.30
C TYR A 130 4.09 3.42 8.75
N ARG A 131 2.93 3.73 9.35
CA ARG A 131 2.85 4.13 10.75
C ARG A 131 3.30 3.03 11.72
N ARG A 132 3.00 1.76 11.43
CA ARG A 132 3.46 0.61 12.23
C ARG A 132 4.97 0.36 12.09
N ILE A 133 5.53 0.65 10.92
CA ILE A 133 6.96 0.46 10.63
C ILE A 133 7.80 1.62 11.18
N ASP A 134 7.43 2.85 10.85
CA ASP A 134 8.11 4.09 11.21
C ASP A 134 7.11 5.24 11.29
N GLU A 135 6.76 5.64 12.52
CA GLU A 135 5.80 6.70 12.78
C GLU A 135 6.24 8.05 12.18
N VAL A 136 7.53 8.38 12.22
CA VAL A 136 8.06 9.66 11.71
C VAL A 136 7.96 9.71 10.20
N LEU A 137 8.35 8.63 9.51
CA LEU A 137 8.19 8.54 8.06
C LEU A 137 6.71 8.66 7.65
N SER A 138 5.80 8.08 8.44
CA SER A 138 4.37 8.09 8.14
C SER A 138 3.74 9.49 8.17
N GLU A 139 4.36 10.48 8.83
CA GLU A 139 3.85 11.85 8.90
C GLU A 139 3.69 12.48 7.51
N CYS A 140 4.55 12.12 6.55
CA CYS A 140 4.46 12.64 5.18
C CYS A 140 3.18 12.22 4.43
N LEU A 141 2.45 11.22 4.95
CA LEU A 141 1.21 10.71 4.38
C LEU A 141 -0.05 11.26 5.07
N ILE A 142 0.08 11.98 6.21
CA ILE A 142 -1.08 12.54 6.92
C ILE A 142 -1.89 13.46 6.01
N VAL A 143 -1.25 14.48 5.43
CA VAL A 143 -1.93 15.42 4.51
C VAL A 143 -2.51 14.69 3.29
N PRO A 144 -1.74 13.83 2.57
CA PRO A 144 -2.29 13.02 1.50
C PRO A 144 -3.57 12.26 1.86
N VAL A 145 -3.57 11.55 3.00
CA VAL A 145 -4.69 10.73 3.45
C VAL A 145 -5.93 11.59 3.71
N PHE A 146 -5.81 12.62 4.55
CA PHE A 146 -6.97 13.42 4.94
C PHE A 146 -7.53 14.24 3.78
N ALA A 147 -6.67 14.82 2.94
CA ALA A 147 -7.12 15.57 1.77
C ALA A 147 -7.84 14.66 0.75
N SER A 148 -7.31 13.46 0.48
CA SER A 148 -7.96 12.51 -0.41
C SER A 148 -9.28 11.97 0.15
N LEU A 149 -9.37 11.72 1.46
CA LEU A 149 -10.63 11.33 2.11
C LEU A 149 -11.67 12.46 2.04
N GLN A 150 -11.26 13.71 2.23
CA GLN A 150 -12.15 14.86 2.11
C GLN A 150 -12.77 14.96 0.71
N MET A 151 -11.98 14.71 -0.34
CA MET A 151 -12.46 14.71 -1.73
C MET A 151 -13.57 13.68 -2.00
N LEU A 152 -13.58 12.56 -1.26
CA LEU A 152 -14.64 11.54 -1.34
C LEU A 152 -15.94 11.95 -0.64
N ALA A 153 -15.91 12.99 0.20
CA ALA A 153 -17.05 13.50 0.96
C ALA A 153 -17.48 14.91 0.50
N GLU A 154 -16.96 15.38 -0.64
CA GLU A 154 -17.33 16.67 -1.23
C GLU A 154 -18.79 16.66 -1.73
N LYS A 155 -19.35 17.86 -1.90
CA LYS A 155 -20.74 18.03 -2.34
C LYS A 155 -21.08 17.31 -3.66
N GLU A 156 -20.11 17.25 -4.58
CA GLU A 156 -20.26 16.63 -5.90
C GLU A 156 -19.79 15.16 -5.91
N ALA A 157 -19.55 14.55 -4.74
CA ALA A 157 -19.11 13.17 -4.63
C ALA A 157 -20.22 12.20 -5.09
N SER A 158 -19.81 11.14 -5.79
CA SER A 158 -20.71 10.04 -6.17
C SER A 158 -21.08 9.17 -4.96
N GLU A 159 -22.13 8.35 -5.10
CA GLU A 159 -22.50 7.40 -4.05
C GLU A 159 -21.35 6.44 -3.75
N GLU A 160 -20.64 5.97 -4.78
CA GLU A 160 -19.48 5.09 -4.63
C GLU A 160 -18.32 5.78 -3.92
N ASP A 161 -18.13 7.08 -4.11
CA ASP A 161 -17.11 7.84 -3.38
C ASP A 161 -17.43 7.88 -1.88
N VAL A 162 -18.69 8.16 -1.54
CA VAL A 162 -19.16 8.19 -0.14
C VAL A 162 -19.07 6.80 0.50
N GLN A 163 -19.40 5.74 -0.23
CA GLN A 163 -19.24 4.36 0.25
C GLN A 163 -17.77 4.07 0.59
N VAL A 164 -16.82 4.44 -0.29
CA VAL A 164 -15.39 4.28 -0.01
C VAL A 164 -14.96 5.09 1.20
N TRP A 165 -15.41 6.34 1.32
CA TRP A 165 -15.12 7.17 2.49
C TRP A 165 -15.58 6.53 3.80
N ILE A 166 -16.80 6.00 3.83
CA ILE A 166 -17.36 5.28 4.99
C ILE A 166 -16.54 4.03 5.31
N ILE A 167 -16.25 3.19 4.31
CA ILE A 167 -15.47 1.96 4.51
C ILE A 167 -14.10 2.28 5.12
N MET A 168 -13.43 3.32 4.62
CA MET A 168 -12.12 3.72 5.14
C MET A 168 -12.19 4.25 6.58
N LEU A 169 -13.23 5.00 6.95
CA LEU A 169 -13.37 5.51 8.32
C LEU A 169 -13.81 4.44 9.32
N LEU A 170 -14.58 3.45 8.89
CA LEU A 170 -15.11 2.40 9.75
C LEU A 170 -14.20 1.19 9.87
N ASP A 171 -13.13 1.11 9.08
CA ASP A 171 -12.18 0.00 9.16
C ASP A 171 -11.43 0.06 10.51
N PRO A 172 -11.62 -0.94 11.40
CA PRO A 172 -11.04 -0.94 12.74
C PRO A 172 -9.52 -1.06 12.73
N GLU A 173 -8.91 -1.53 11.63
CA GLU A 173 -7.47 -1.62 11.46
C GLU A 173 -6.86 -0.28 11.00
N ASN A 174 -7.71 0.69 10.69
CA ASN A 174 -7.31 1.99 10.17
C ASN A 174 -6.94 2.96 11.29
N LEU A 175 -5.66 3.32 11.35
CA LEU A 175 -5.09 4.19 12.38
C LEU A 175 -5.46 5.68 12.21
N LEU A 176 -6.57 5.98 11.54
CA LEU A 176 -7.05 7.35 11.33
C LEU A 176 -7.61 7.95 12.63
N CYS A 177 -8.19 7.13 13.49
CA CYS A 177 -8.96 7.57 14.67
C CYS A 177 -8.15 8.38 15.72
N PRO A 178 -6.87 8.11 16.02
CA PRO A 178 -6.08 8.93 16.94
C PRO A 178 -5.71 10.31 16.38
N VAL A 179 -5.65 10.48 15.05
CA VAL A 179 -5.29 11.74 14.39
C VAL A 179 -6.52 12.63 14.19
N THR A 180 -7.69 12.04 13.91
CA THR A 180 -8.95 12.80 13.77
C THR A 180 -9.34 13.54 15.05
N MET A 181 -9.07 12.95 16.23
CA MET A 181 -9.38 13.57 17.52
C MET A 181 -8.50 14.78 17.90
N LYS A 182 -7.32 14.95 17.29
CA LYS A 182 -6.46 16.13 17.51
C LYS A 182 -6.76 17.30 16.59
N LEU A 183 -7.47 17.06 15.48
CA LEU A 183 -7.82 18.09 14.49
C LEU A 183 -9.25 18.62 14.65
N LEU A 184 -10.07 17.95 15.45
CA LEU A 184 -11.47 18.31 15.73
C LEU A 184 -11.70 18.84 17.16
N GLY A 185 -10.64 19.01 17.95
CA GLY A 185 -10.65 19.68 19.27
C GLY A 185 -9.80 20.94 19.23
#